data_AF-A0A3Q4M1K5-F1
#
_entry.id   AF-A0A3Q4M1K5-F1
#
_cell.length_a   1.000
_cell.length_b   1.000
_cell.length_c   1.000
_cell.angle_alpha   90.00
_cell.angle_beta   90.00
_cell.angle_gamma   90.00
#
_symmetry.space_group_name_H-M   'P 1'
#
loop_
_entity.id
_entity.type
_entity.pdbx_description
1 polymer ?
#
loop_
_entity_poly.entity_id
_entity_poly.type
_entity_poly.pdbx_seq_one_letter_code
_entity_poly.pdbx_strand_id
1 'polypeptide(L)' 'MPNIKKLYSRYLFMNTFICKFRETLLANNYNAYESVAYPRMFIGLSKNGRTKRGNRVSPAMTVTHFLPRIHWPHK' A
#
# COMPACT_ATOMS: atom_id res chain seq x y z
N MET A 1 5.34 -0.53 6.92
CA MET A 1 5.21 -1.98 7.24
C MET A 1 6.41 -2.42 8.05
N PRO A 2 6.30 -2.97 9.28
CA PRO A 2 7.44 -3.46 10.03
C PRO A 2 7.75 -4.90 9.61
N ASN A 3 8.81 -5.47 10.20
CA ASN A 3 9.24 -6.87 10.06
C ASN A 3 8.08 -7.91 10.24
N ILE A 4 7.00 -7.54 10.93
CA ILE A 4 5.76 -8.32 11.11
C ILE A 4 4.76 -8.26 9.93
N LYS A 5 5.12 -7.64 8.80
CA LYS A 5 4.41 -7.75 7.50
C LYS A 5 2.97 -7.24 7.48
N LYS A 6 2.59 -6.45 8.49
CA LYS A 6 1.26 -5.85 8.69
C LYS A 6 1.32 -4.34 8.47
N LEU A 7 0.27 -3.78 7.89
CA LEU A 7 0.09 -2.34 7.79
C LEU A 7 -0.33 -1.77 9.16
N TYR A 8 0.22 -0.63 9.54
CA TYR A 8 -0.07 0.07 10.79
C TYR A 8 0.09 1.57 10.55
N SER A 9 -0.56 2.36 11.40
CA SER A 9 -0.38 3.82 11.44
C SER A 9 0.66 4.19 12.52
N ARG A 10 1.45 5.24 12.26
CA ARG A 10 2.39 5.80 13.23
C ARG A 10 2.22 7.32 13.25
N TYR A 11 2.12 7.90 14.46
CA TYR A 11 1.91 9.34 14.67
C TYR A 11 3.07 10.23 14.23
N LEU A 12 4.28 9.69 14.07
CA LEU A 12 5.46 10.44 13.67
C LEU A 12 6.02 9.88 12.36
N PHE A 13 5.89 10.64 11.27
CA PHE A 13 6.39 10.28 9.94
C PHE A 13 7.93 10.35 9.84
N MET A 14 8.62 10.82 10.88
CA MET A 14 10.07 11.08 10.91
C MET A 14 10.88 10.02 10.16
N ASN A 15 11.30 10.38 8.94
CA ASN A 15 12.35 9.82 8.08
C ASN A 15 12.64 8.31 8.20
N THR A 16 11.61 7.48 8.35
CA THR A 16 11.78 6.03 8.44
C THR A 16 11.36 5.38 7.14
N PHE A 17 12.29 4.67 6.49
CA PHE A 17 12.05 3.95 5.23
C PHE A 17 10.85 2.98 5.30
N ILE A 18 10.45 2.55 6.50
CA ILE A 18 9.29 1.69 6.75
C ILE A 18 7.94 2.34 6.41
N CYS A 19 7.90 3.67 6.28
CA CYS A 19 6.73 4.46 5.89
C CYS A 19 6.79 4.94 4.42
N LYS A 20 7.88 4.65 3.71
CA LYS A 20 8.05 5.01 2.29
C LYS A 20 7.60 3.85 1.41
N PHE A 21 6.83 4.15 0.38
CA PHE A 21 6.35 3.20 -0.61
C PHE A 21 6.66 3.70 -2.02
N ARG A 22 7.07 2.77 -2.89
CA ARG A 22 7.21 3.02 -4.33
C ARG A 22 5.85 2.85 -4.98
N GLU A 23 5.38 3.91 -5.63
CA GLU A 23 4.20 3.87 -6.48
C GLU A 23 4.57 3.33 -7.86
N THR A 24 3.75 2.41 -8.39
CA THR A 24 3.91 1.84 -9.73
C THR A 24 2.56 1.84 -10.44
N LEU A 25 2.51 2.46 -11.62
CA LEU A 25 1.37 2.35 -12.53
C LEU A 25 1.40 0.98 -13.21
N LEU A 26 0.34 0.20 -13.00
CA LEU A 26 0.18 -1.13 -13.59
C LEU A 26 -0.43 -1.03 -14.99
N ALA A 27 -0.28 -2.09 -15.79
CA ALA A 27 -0.83 -2.18 -17.15
C ALA A 27 -2.37 -2.02 -17.22
N ASN A 28 -3.08 -2.23 -16.12
CA ASN A 28 -4.54 -2.05 -16.02
C ASN A 28 -4.95 -0.65 -15.54
N ASN A 29 -4.03 0.32 -15.52
CA ASN A 29 -4.23 1.71 -15.10
C ASN A 29 -4.58 1.91 -13.62
N TYR A 30 -4.25 0.94 -12.76
CA TYR A 30 -4.27 1.11 -11.30
C TYR A 30 -2.85 1.26 -10.76
N ASN A 31 -2.72 1.86 -9.58
CA ASN A 31 -1.46 1.95 -8.87
C ASN A 31 -1.30 0.81 -7.88
N ALA A 32 -0.07 0.32 -7.72
CA ALA A 32 0.36 -0.52 -6.62
C ALA A 32 1.45 0.18 -5.80
N TYR A 33 1.50 -0.13 -4.50
CA TYR A 33 2.42 0.48 -3.54
C TYR A 33 3.31 -0.59 -2.89
N GLU A 34 4.59 -0.60 -3.25
CA GLU A 34 5.60 -1.52 -2.73
C GLU A 34 6.40 -0.86 -1.60
N SER A 35 6.71 -1.58 -0.52
CA SER A 35 7.52 -1.04 0.57
C SER A 35 8.97 -0.83 0.13
N VAL A 36 9.51 0.38 0.37
CA VAL A 36 10.92 0.69 0.09
C VAL A 36 11.85 -0.09 1.04
N ALA A 37 11.49 -0.21 2.31
CA ALA A 37 12.29 -0.95 3.30
C ALA A 37 12.20 -2.47 3.16
N TYR A 38 11.13 -2.99 2.55
CA TYR A 38 10.87 -4.42 2.40
C TYR A 38 10.40 -4.73 0.97
N PRO A 39 11.34 -4.90 0.02
CA PRO A 39 11.01 -5.26 -1.36
C PRO A 39 10.10 -6.49 -1.44
N ARG A 40 9.22 -6.52 -2.44
CA ARG A 40 8.19 -7.53 -2.68
C ARG A 40 7.06 -7.57 -1.63
N MET A 41 6.94 -6.55 -0.79
CA MET A 41 5.80 -6.39 0.10
C MET A 41 4.92 -5.23 -0.36
N PHE A 42 3.63 -5.51 -0.57
CA PHE A 42 2.69 -4.54 -1.14
C PHE A 42 1.58 -4.18 -0.15
N ILE A 43 1.09 -2.94 -0.23
CA ILE A 43 -0.16 -2.57 0.43
C ILE A 43 -1.28 -3.37 -0.21
N GLY A 44 -2.14 -3.98 0.63
CA GLY A 44 -3.32 -4.66 0.11
C GLY A 44 -4.49 -4.67 1.09
N LEU A 45 -5.70 -4.52 0.55
CA LEU A 45 -6.98 -4.51 1.26
C LEU A 45 -7.90 -5.60 0.70
N SER A 46 -8.58 -6.37 1.54
CA SER A 46 -9.67 -7.23 1.07
C SER A 46 -10.91 -6.42 0.68
N LYS A 47 -11.85 -7.07 0.00
CA LYS A 47 -13.17 -6.51 -0.35
C LYS A 47 -13.92 -5.87 0.81
N ASN A 48 -13.68 -6.32 2.05
CA ASN A 48 -14.28 -5.76 3.27
C ASN A 48 -13.41 -4.68 3.96
N GLY A 49 -12.42 -4.11 3.26
CA GLY A 49 -11.55 -3.04 3.77
C GLY A 49 -10.48 -3.48 4.77
N ARG A 50 -10.37 -4.77 5.11
CA ARG A 50 -9.34 -5.26 6.04
C ARG A 50 -7.97 -5.36 5.37
N THR A 51 -6.92 -5.03 6.12
CA THR A 51 -5.54 -5.11 5.65
C THR A 51 -5.10 -6.56 5.44
N LYS A 52 -4.33 -6.79 4.38
CA LYS A 52 -3.67 -8.07 4.08
C LYS A 52 -2.19 -8.02 4.48
N ARG A 53 -1.61 -9.18 4.73
CA ARG A 53 -0.16 -9.31 4.95
C ARG A 53 0.59 -9.00 3.65
N GLY A 54 1.56 -8.09 3.71
CA GLY A 54 2.22 -7.55 2.51
C GLY A 54 2.96 -8.57 1.67
N ASN A 55 3.45 -9.65 2.28
CA ASN A 55 4.13 -10.75 1.59
C ASN A 55 3.19 -11.83 1.06
N ARG A 56 1.87 -11.67 1.23
CA ARG A 56 0.83 -12.60 0.73
C ARG A 56 0.00 -11.97 -0.38
N VAL A 57 0.47 -10.87 -0.93
CA VAL A 57 -0.17 -10.13 -2.01
C VAL A 57 0.87 -9.81 -3.07
N SER A 58 0.42 -9.67 -4.32
CA SER A 58 1.26 -9.30 -5.45
C SER A 58 0.53 -8.30 -6.36
N PRO A 59 1.24 -7.58 -7.24
CA PRO A 59 0.63 -6.62 -8.17
C PRO A 59 -0.39 -7.24 -9.14
N ALA A 60 -0.36 -8.55 -9.35
CA ALA A 60 -1.35 -9.25 -10.17
C ALA A 60 -2.72 -9.38 -9.45
N MET A 61 -2.77 -9.18 -8.13
CA MET A 61 -3.98 -9.36 -7.33
C MET A 61 -4.71 -8.03 -7.14
N THR A 62 -6.02 -8.02 -7.40
CA THR A 62 -6.87 -6.81 -7.29
C THR A 62 -6.87 -6.16 -5.90
N VAL A 63 -6.56 -6.92 -4.84
CA VAL A 63 -6.39 -6.38 -3.48
C VAL A 63 -5.25 -5.37 -3.35
N THR A 64 -4.35 -5.28 -4.35
CA THR A 64 -3.23 -4.32 -4.40
C THR A 64 -3.47 -3.15 -5.35
N HIS A 65 -4.63 -3.10 -6.02
CA HIS A 65 -4.94 -2.09 -7.03
C HIS A 65 -5.64 -0.91 -6.37
N PHE A 66 -5.02 0.26 -6.44
CA PHE A 66 -5.54 1.50 -5.88
C PHE A 66 -5.73 2.54 -6.96
N LEU A 67 -6.80 3.32 -6.84
CA LEU A 67 -7.10 4.46 -7.68
C LEU A 67 -7.07 5.72 -6.80
N PRO A 68 -6.06 6.61 -6.96
CA PRO A 68 -6.05 7.89 -6.27
C PRO A 68 -7.31 8.69 -6.58
N ARG A 69 -8.00 9.16 -5.54
CA ARG A 69 -9.20 10.00 -5.69
C ARG A 69 -8.89 11.40 -5.19
N ILE A 70 -9.34 12.40 -5.93
CA ILE A 70 -9.26 13.80 -5.52
C ILE A 70 -10.24 13.99 -4.34
N HIS A 71 -9.73 14.52 -3.23
CA HIS A 71 -10.57 14.98 -2.15
C HIS A 71 -11.06 16.40 -2.48
N TRP A 72 -12.37 16.56 -2.66
CA TRP A 72 -13.00 17.87 -2.82
C TRP A 72 -13.45 18.37 -1.45
N PRO A 73 -12.88 19.44 -0.91
CA PRO A 73 -13.11 19.88 0.49
C PRO A 73 -14.52 20.42 0.77
N HIS A 74 -15.40 20.47 -0.22
CA HIS A 74 -16.74 21.09 -0.15
C HIS A 74 -17.89 20.14 -0.54
N LYS A 75 -17.66 18.83 -0.50
CA LYS A 75 -18.74 17.82 -0.57
C LYS A 75 -18.80 17.00 0.70
#